data_AF-A0A9D9R5Z1-F1
#
_entry.id   AF-A0A9D9R5Z1-F1
#
_cell.length_a   1.000
_cell.length_b   1.000
_cell.length_c   1.000
_cell.angle_alpha   90.00
_cell.angle_beta   90.00
_cell.angle_gamma   90.00
#
_symmetry.space_group_name_H-M   'P 1'
#
loop_
_entity.id
_entity.type
_entity.pdbx_description
1 polymer ?
#
loop_
_entity_poly.entity_id
_entity_poly.type
_entity_poly.pdbx_seq_one_letter_code
_entity_poly.pdbx_strand_id
1 'polypeptide(L)' 'FQALDQGGNMPCILNAANEVAVAAFLKDEIGFLEMSDLLADCMDKGTFLLNPSLEDYITTDKLTREMAQLWVKQQNK' A
#
# COMPACT_ATOMS: atom_id res chain seq x y z
N PHE A 1 6.66 -7.85 9.38
CA PHE A 1 7.41 -7.29 10.53
C PHE A 1 8.26 -6.09 10.13
N GLN A 2 8.91 -6.07 8.96
CA GLN A 2 9.72 -4.94 8.49
C GLN A 2 9.05 -3.55 8.59
N ALA A 3 7.77 -3.40 8.24
CA ALA A 3 7.06 -2.12 8.38
C ALA A 3 6.95 -1.63 9.83
N LEU A 4 6.72 -2.55 10.78
CA LEU A 4 6.63 -2.23 12.21
C LEU A 4 8.01 -1.88 12.78
N ASP A 5 9.05 -2.57 12.33
CA ASP A 5 10.43 -2.30 12.74
C ASP A 5 10.94 -0.96 12.17
N GLN A 6 10.52 -0.60 10.96
CA GLN A 6 10.88 0.66 10.30
C GLN A 6 10.16 1.86 10.95
N GLY A 7 8.94 1.66 11.47
CA GLY A 7 8.16 2.71 12.13
C GLY A 7 7.78 3.84 11.17
N GLY A 8 7.65 5.06 11.70
CA GLY A 8 7.22 6.23 10.93
C GLY A 8 5.88 6.00 10.25
N ASN A 9 5.77 6.38 8.97
CA ASN A 9 4.55 6.16 8.18
C ASN A 9 4.48 4.80 7.47
N MET A 10 5.50 3.94 7.58
CA MET A 10 5.53 2.66 6.86
C MET A 10 4.38 1.70 7.22
N PRO A 11 3.95 1.58 8.50
CA PRO A 11 2.76 0.81 8.84
C PRO A 11 1.48 1.34 8.18
N CYS A 12 1.37 2.66 7.97
CA CYS A 12 0.23 3.26 7.28
C CYS A 12 0.23 2.91 5.79
N ILE A 13 1.41 2.95 5.14
CA ILE A 13 1.57 2.48 3.75
C ILE A 13 1.13 1.01 3.63
N LEU A 14 1.66 0.14 4.49
CA LEU A 14 1.31 -1.28 4.48
C LEU A 14 -0.21 -1.49 4.68
N ASN A 15 -0.83 -0.80 5.64
CA ASN A 15 -2.26 -0.95 5.91
C ASN A 15 -3.11 -0.48 4.73
N ALA A 16 -2.82 0.71 4.18
CA ALA A 16 -3.57 1.27 3.06
C ALA A 16 -3.46 0.40 1.80
N ALA A 17 -2.26 -0.11 1.50
CA ALA A 17 -2.05 -1.03 0.39
C ALA A 17 -2.78 -2.36 0.61
N ASN A 18 -2.77 -2.90 1.83
CA ASN A 18 -3.43 -4.17 2.16
C ASN A 18 -4.95 -4.10 1.97
N GLU A 19 -5.59 -3.00 2.37
CA GLU A 19 -7.02 -2.82 2.16
C GLU A 19 -7.39 -2.80 0.67
N VAL A 20 -6.58 -2.15 -0.18
CA VAL A 20 -6.80 -2.16 -1.63
C VAL A 20 -6.56 -3.55 -2.21
N ALA A 21 -5.47 -4.23 -1.82
CA ALA A 21 -5.15 -5.58 -2.29
C ALA A 21 -6.24 -6.59 -1.94
N VAL A 22 -6.74 -6.58 -0.69
CA VAL A 22 -7.84 -7.44 -0.26
C VAL A 22 -9.11 -7.14 -1.05
N ALA A 23 -9.44 -5.85 -1.25
CA ALA A 23 -10.62 -5.47 -2.02
C ALA A 23 -10.53 -5.91 -3.50
N ALA A 24 -9.35 -5.81 -4.12
CA ALA A 24 -9.10 -6.27 -5.48
C ALA A 24 -9.15 -7.81 -5.58
N PHE A 25 -8.54 -8.51 -4.63
CA PHE A 25 -8.59 -9.97 -4.55
C PHE A 25 -10.02 -10.49 -4.42
N LEU A 26 -10.84 -9.89 -3.54
CA LEU A 26 -12.25 -10.26 -3.37
C LEU A 26 -13.12 -9.97 -4.60
N LYS A 27 -12.62 -9.20 -5.56
CA LYS A 27 -13.26 -8.90 -6.85
C LYS A 27 -12.66 -9.70 -8.01
N ASP A 28 -11.79 -10.67 -7.73
CA ASP A 28 -11.04 -11.44 -8.72
C ASP A 28 -10.21 -10.55 -9.69
N GLU A 29 -9.81 -9.33 -9.26
CA GLU A 29 -9.00 -8.39 -10.06
C GLU A 29 -7.50 -8.70 -9.96
N ILE A 30 -7.07 -9.41 -8.90
CA ILE A 30 -5.71 -9.91 -8.67
C ILE A 30 -5.79 -11.24 -7.92
N GLY A 31 -4.78 -12.09 -8.09
CA GLY A 31 -4.60 -13.36 -7.39
C GLY A 31 -3.94 -13.20 -6.01
N PHE A 32 -3.98 -14.29 -5.23
CA PHE A 32 -3.45 -14.31 -3.85
C PHE A 32 -1.95 -13.96 -3.76
N LEU A 33 -1.14 -14.43 -4.71
CA LEU A 33 0.31 -14.13 -4.72
C LEU A 33 0.58 -12.66 -5.09
N GLU A 34 -0.20 -12.12 -6.02
CA GLU A 34 -0.09 -10.72 -6.48
C GLU A 34 -0.42 -9.71 -5.39
N MET A 35 -1.19 -10.10 -4.37
CA MET A 35 -1.40 -9.27 -3.18
C MET A 35 -0.07 -8.91 -2.51
N SER A 36 0.86 -9.87 -2.41
CA SER A 36 2.17 -9.63 -1.78
C SER A 36 3.05 -8.73 -2.64
N ASP A 37 2.98 -8.88 -3.96
CA ASP A 37 3.73 -8.05 -4.90
C ASP A 37 3.26 -6.59 -4.86
N LEU A 38 1.94 -6.36 -4.79
CA LEU A 38 1.36 -5.02 -4.62
C LEU A 38 1.82 -4.37 -3.33
N LEU A 39 1.76 -5.10 -2.21
CA LEU A 39 2.20 -4.61 -0.91
C LEU A 39 3.67 -4.19 -0.94
N ALA A 40 4.54 -5.04 -1.50
CA ALA A 40 5.96 -4.74 -1.65
C ALA A 40 6.19 -3.50 -2.52
N ASP A 41 5.51 -3.41 -3.66
CA ASP A 41 5.66 -2.26 -4.58
C ASP A 41 5.24 -0.94 -3.92
N CYS A 42 4.14 -0.95 -3.16
CA CYS A 42 3.70 0.23 -2.41
C CYS A 42 4.69 0.61 -1.29
N MET A 43 5.23 -0.36 -0.55
CA MET A 43 6.21 -0.10 0.49
C MET A 43 7.55 0.41 -0.06
N ASP A 44 7.99 -0.10 -1.21
CA ASP A 44 9.25 0.30 -1.85
C ASP A 44 9.17 1.69 -2.50
N LYS A 45 8.03 2.03 -3.11
CA LYS A 45 7.84 3.30 -3.83
C LYS A 45 7.21 4.41 -2.99
N GLY A 46 6.55 4.06 -1.89
CA GLY A 46 5.86 5.01 -1.03
C GLY A 46 6.85 5.97 -0.37
N THR A 47 6.49 7.25 -0.29
CA THR A 47 7.32 8.25 0.39
C THR A 47 7.40 7.94 1.88
N PHE A 48 8.59 7.60 2.36
CA PHE A 48 8.82 7.31 3.78
C PHE A 48 9.05 8.58 4.60
N LEU A 49 8.35 8.69 5.73
CA LEU A 49 8.49 9.74 6.72
C LEU A 49 8.72 9.10 8.09
N LEU A 50 9.84 9.44 8.72
CA LEU A 50 10.22 8.86 10.02
C LEU A 50 9.38 9.39 11.18
N ASN A 51 9.06 10.69 11.18
CA ASN A 51 8.26 11.35 12.22
C ASN A 51 7.04 12.06 11.59
N PRO A 52 6.06 11.31 11.06
CA PRO A 52 4.90 11.88 10.39
C PRO A 52 3.96 12.61 11.37
N SER A 53 3.42 13.73 10.92
CA SER A 53 2.24 14.37 11.53
C SER A 53 0.96 13.63 11.16
N LEU A 54 -0.17 14.02 11.76
CA LEU A 54 -1.48 13.48 11.37
C LEU A 54 -1.82 13.77 9.90
N GLU A 55 -1.50 14.97 9.41
CA GLU A 55 -1.74 15.38 8.02
C GLU A 55 -0.87 14.56 7.05
N ASP A 56 0.36 14.22 7.47
CA ASP A 56 1.23 13.32 6.71
C ASP A 56 0.66 11.91 6.63
N TYR A 57 0.06 11.38 7.71
CA TYR A 57 -0.61 10.07 7.68
C TYR A 57 -1.82 10.06 6.76
N ILE A 58 -2.67 11.09 6.80
CA ILE A 58 -3.82 11.22 5.89
C ILE A 58 -3.35 11.26 4.44
N THR A 59 -2.29 12.02 4.17
CA THR A 59 -1.68 12.11 2.83
C THR A 59 -1.07 10.77 2.41
N THR A 60 -0.37 10.10 3.32
CA THR A 60 0.26 8.78 3.10
C THR A 60 -0.79 7.74 2.72
N ASP A 61 -1.90 7.65 3.48
CA ASP A 61 -3.00 6.72 3.18
C ASP A 61 -3.57 6.99 1.79
N LYS A 62 -3.91 8.25 1.49
CA LYS A 62 -4.48 8.64 0.20
C LYS A 62 -3.56 8.26 -0.97
N LEU A 63 -2.29 8.67 -0.91
CA LEU A 63 -1.33 8.42 -1.99
C LEU A 63 -1.08 6.92 -2.16
N THR A 64 -0.99 6.16 -1.06
CA THR A 64 -0.78 4.72 -1.13
C THR A 64 -1.96 4.01 -1.78
N ARG A 65 -3.20 4.42 -1.47
CA ARG A 65 -4.38 3.87 -2.15
C ARG A 65 -4.38 4.18 -3.64
N GLU A 66 -4.02 5.39 -4.02
CA GLU A 66 -3.90 5.78 -5.44
C GLU A 66 -2.84 4.91 -6.15
N MET A 67 -1.67 4.72 -5.53
CA MET A 67 -0.61 3.84 -6.06
C MET A 67 -1.08 2.39 -6.20
N ALA A 68 -1.68 1.82 -5.17
CA ALA A 68 -2.18 0.44 -5.18
C ALA A 68 -3.26 0.23 -6.25
N GLN A 69 -4.19 1.18 -6.40
CA GLN A 69 -5.22 1.12 -7.46
C GLN A 69 -4.63 1.23 -8.86
N LEU A 70 -3.59 2.05 -9.05
CA LEU A 70 -2.87 2.13 -10.32
C LEU A 70 -2.15 0.82 -10.63
N TRP A 71 -1.55 0.18 -9.62
CA TRP A 71 -0.91 -1.13 -9.76
C TRP A 71 -1.91 -2.20 -10.20
N VAL A 72 -3.07 -2.31 -9.54
CA VAL A 72 -4.15 -3.26 -9.91
C VAL A 72 -4.62 -3.06 -11.35
N LYS A 73 -4.75 -1.79 -11.79
CA LYS A 73 -5.13 -1.48 -13.17
C LYS A 73 -4.08 -1.87 -14.21
N GLN A 74 -2.82 -2.03 -13.82
CA GLN A 74 -1.75 -2.46 -14.72
C GLN A 74 -1.72 -3.97 -14.92
N GLN A 75 -2.19 -4.77 -13.95
CA GLN A 75 -2.28 -6.23 -14.07
C GLN A 75 -3.47 -6.71 -14.91
N ASN A 76 -4.53 -5.90 -14.96
CA ASN A 76 -5.74 -6.19 -15.75
C ASN A 76 -5.66 -5.74 -17.22
N LYS A 77 -4.46 -5.44 -17.73
CA LYS A 77 -4.21 -5.06 -19.13
C LYS A 77 -3.42 -6.15 -19.85
#